data_AF-T1CK44-F1
#
_entry.id   AF-T1CK44-F1
#
_cell.length_a   1.000
_cell.length_b   1.000
_cell.length_c   1.000
_cell.angle_alpha   90.00
_cell.angle_beta   90.00
_cell.angle_gamma   90.00
#
_symmetry.space_group_name_H-M   'P 1'
#
loop_
_entity.id
_entity.type
_entity.pdbx_description
1 polymer ?
#
loop_
_entity_poly.entity_id
_entity_poly.type
_entity_poly.pdbx_seq_one_letter_code
_entity_poly.pdbx_strand_id
1 'polypeptide(L)'
;LGTDSAPHPRRAKESACGCAGIYTAHAALELYAEVFEQAGALDRLEAFASFHGPDFYGLPRNREPLTLEKRSWTVPSEIDLGGDAMVALRAGGTVAWKLVE
;
A
#
# COMPACT_ATOMS: atom_id res chain seq x y z
N LEU A 1 7.90 -7.32 4.04
CA LEU A 1 6.60 -6.61 4.03
C LEU A 1 5.53 -7.50 3.40
N GLY A 2 4.35 -7.58 4.00
CA GLY A 2 3.18 -8.26 3.41
C GLY A 2 1.95 -7.38 3.57
N THR A 3 1.35 -6.93 2.47
CA THR A 3 0.27 -5.93 2.48
C THR A 3 -1.08 -6.51 2.90
N ASP A 4 -1.27 -7.81 2.67
CA ASP A 4 -2.58 -8.47 2.70
C ASP A 4 -3.64 -7.70 1.90
N SER A 5 -3.22 -7.09 0.78
CA SER A 5 -4.11 -6.34 -0.08
C SER A 5 -5.14 -7.28 -0.71
N ALA A 6 -6.39 -7.15 -0.28
CA ALA A 6 -7.49 -8.03 -0.67
C ALA A 6 -8.64 -7.17 -1.24
N PRO A 7 -8.58 -6.80 -2.53
CA PRO A 7 -9.63 -6.02 -3.16
C PRO A 7 -10.91 -6.85 -3.30
N HIS A 8 -12.04 -6.23 -2.97
CA HIS A 8 -13.38 -6.76 -3.24
C HIS A 8 -14.22 -5.64 -3.85
N PRO A 9 -15.10 -5.96 -4.83
CA PRO A 9 -16.02 -4.97 -5.39
C PRO A 9 -16.78 -4.23 -4.29
N ARG A 10 -17.03 -2.95 -4.47
CA ARG A 10 -17.78 -2.11 -3.52
C ARG A 10 -19.09 -2.76 -3.10
N ARG A 11 -19.84 -3.29 -4.06
CA ARG A 11 -21.10 -4.02 -3.84
C ARG A 11 -20.97 -5.26 -2.93
N ALA A 12 -19.81 -5.92 -2.92
CA ALA A 12 -19.58 -7.10 -2.08
C ALA A 12 -19.17 -6.71 -0.65
N LYS A 13 -18.52 -5.55 -0.49
CA LYS A 13 -18.14 -4.95 0.80
C LYS A 13 -19.33 -4.29 1.50
N GLU A 14 -20.04 -3.42 0.79
CA GLU A 14 -21.19 -2.64 1.26
C GLU A 14 -22.49 -3.44 1.12
N SER A 15 -22.54 -4.60 1.77
CA SER A 15 -23.68 -5.52 1.73
C SER A 15 -24.07 -6.00 3.13
N ALA A 16 -25.19 -6.71 3.24
CA ALA A 16 -25.63 -7.32 4.51
C ALA A 16 -24.64 -8.37 5.04
N CYS A 17 -23.77 -8.92 4.19
CA CYS A 17 -22.72 -9.87 4.55
C CYS A 17 -21.40 -9.46 3.86
N GLY A 18 -20.88 -8.29 4.25
CA GLY A 18 -19.70 -7.68 3.64
C GLY A 18 -18.47 -8.59 3.69
N CYS A 19 -17.78 -8.74 2.56
CA CYS A 19 -16.52 -9.51 2.50
C CYS A 19 -15.43 -8.87 3.38
N ALA A 20 -14.63 -9.69 4.05
CA ALA A 20 -13.43 -9.22 4.76
C ALA A 20 -12.28 -8.98 3.76
N GLY A 21 -11.48 -7.93 3.99
CA GLY A 21 -10.37 -7.55 3.11
C GLY A 21 -10.26 -6.05 2.90
N ILE A 22 -9.04 -5.54 2.74
CA ILE A 22 -8.75 -4.11 2.54
C ILE A 22 -7.86 -3.97 1.30
N TYR A 23 -8.24 -3.08 0.39
CA TYR A 23 -7.43 -2.81 -0.80
C TYR A 23 -6.35 -1.76 -0.50
N THR A 24 -5.11 -2.21 -0.32
CA THR A 24 -3.95 -1.37 0.04
C THR A 24 -2.87 -1.31 -1.04
N ALA A 25 -2.88 -2.21 -2.03
CA ALA A 25 -1.84 -2.27 -3.06
C ALA A 25 -1.70 -0.96 -3.88
N HIS A 26 -2.76 -0.16 -3.97
CA HIS A 26 -2.75 1.14 -4.67
C HIS A 26 -1.74 2.18 -4.12
N ALA A 27 -1.33 2.05 -2.85
CA ALA A 27 -0.43 2.99 -2.16
C ALA A 27 0.42 2.26 -1.10
N ALA A 28 0.80 1.01 -1.37
CA ALA A 28 1.36 0.11 -0.36
C ALA A 28 2.60 0.70 0.32
N LEU A 29 3.59 1.13 -0.46
CA LEU A 29 4.85 1.65 0.09
C LEU A 29 4.65 3.00 0.78
N GLU A 30 3.80 3.85 0.20
CA GLU A 30 3.46 5.16 0.74
C GLU A 30 2.80 5.06 2.12
N LEU A 31 1.85 4.13 2.30
CA LEU A 31 1.18 3.90 3.57
C LEU A 31 2.16 3.40 4.65
N TYR A 32 3.12 2.53 4.31
CA TYR A 32 4.16 2.12 5.26
C TYR A 32 5.14 3.26 5.55
N ALA A 33 5.50 4.08 4.56
CA ALA A 33 6.37 5.23 4.77
C ALA A 33 5.78 6.22 5.79
N GLU A 34 4.47 6.48 5.74
CA GLU A 34 3.78 7.29 6.76
C GLU A 34 3.94 6.71 8.17
N VAL A 35 3.72 5.41 8.35
CA VAL A 35 3.80 4.76 9.66
C VAL A 35 5.24 4.77 10.20
N PHE A 36 6.22 4.47 9.35
CA PHE A 36 7.63 4.50 9.74
C PHE A 36 8.11 5.92 10.04
N GLU A 37 7.68 6.92 9.28
CA GLU A 37 7.96 8.33 9.56
C GLU A 37 7.33 8.77 10.90
N GLN A 38 6.07 8.45 11.14
CA GLN A 38 5.37 8.76 12.40
C GLN A 38 6.04 8.10 13.61
N ALA A 39 6.62 6.91 13.42
CA ALA A 39 7.39 6.20 14.44
C ALA A 39 8.83 6.72 14.61
N GLY A 40 9.28 7.70 13.82
CA GLY A 40 10.65 8.19 13.82
C GLY A 40 11.68 7.15 13.38
N ALA A 41 11.27 6.22 12.51
CA ALA A 41 12.04 5.04 12.12
C ALA A 41 12.12 4.87 10.59
N LEU A 42 12.03 5.96 9.82
CA LEU A 42 12.01 5.91 8.35
C LEU A 42 13.25 5.22 7.75
N ASP A 43 14.40 5.33 8.43
CA ASP A 43 15.65 4.62 8.12
C ASP A 43 15.52 3.09 8.14
N ARG A 44 14.51 2.54 8.81
CA ARG A 44 14.24 1.10 8.90
C ARG A 44 13.30 0.58 7.83
N LEU A 45 12.68 1.45 7.03
CA LEU A 45 11.67 1.07 6.03
C LEU A 45 12.26 0.12 4.97
N GLU A 46 13.47 0.41 4.48
CA GLU A 46 14.12 -0.42 3.46
C GLU A 46 14.35 -1.85 3.95
N ALA A 47 14.92 -2.02 5.14
CA ALA A 47 15.16 -3.36 5.68
C ALA A 47 13.85 -4.17 5.80
N PHE A 48 12.77 -3.54 6.24
CA PHE A 48 11.44 -4.15 6.33
C PHE A 48 10.81 -4.48 4.97
N ALA A 49 10.95 -3.59 4.00
CA ALA A 49 10.33 -3.69 2.69
C ALA A 49 11.09 -4.62 1.74
N SER A 50 12.43 -4.58 1.75
CA SER A 50 13.28 -5.14 0.69
C SER A 50 14.35 -6.13 1.16
N PHE A 51 14.68 -6.22 2.46
CA PHE A 51 15.75 -7.14 2.93
C PHE A 51 15.20 -8.35 3.68
N HIS A 52 14.43 -8.14 4.73
CA HIS A 52 14.04 -9.23 5.64
C HIS A 52 13.18 -10.31 4.96
N GLY A 53 12.37 -9.93 3.98
CA GLY A 53 11.60 -10.87 3.15
C GLY A 53 12.50 -11.81 2.36
N PRO A 54 13.27 -11.33 1.37
CA PRO A 54 14.15 -12.20 0.58
C PRO A 54 15.16 -12.98 1.43
N ASP A 55 15.73 -12.37 2.48
CA ASP A 55 16.64 -13.08 3.40
C ASP A 55 15.95 -14.29 4.07
N PHE A 56 14.71 -14.12 4.53
CA PHE A 56 13.93 -15.21 5.13
C PHE A 56 13.57 -16.31 4.14
N TYR A 57 13.21 -15.94 2.91
CA TYR A 57 12.84 -16.88 1.85
C TYR A 57 14.04 -17.47 1.08
N GLY A 58 15.28 -17.08 1.41
CA GLY A 58 16.48 -17.54 0.70
C GLY A 58 16.58 -17.02 -0.74
N LEU A 59 16.00 -15.86 -1.02
CA LEU A 59 15.99 -15.22 -2.34
C LEU A 59 17.01 -14.06 -2.39
N PRO A 60 17.54 -13.71 -3.58
CA PRO A 60 18.42 -12.56 -3.72
C PRO A 60 17.66 -11.26 -3.43
N ARG A 61 18.35 -10.29 -2.83
CA ARG A 61 17.82 -8.93 -2.67
C ARG A 61 17.75 -8.22 -4.03
N ASN A 62 16.72 -7.41 -4.22
CA ASN A 62 16.62 -6.51 -5.35
C ASN A 62 17.77 -5.50 -5.33
N ARG A 63 18.25 -5.11 -6.52
CA ARG A 63 19.34 -4.12 -6.68
C ARG A 63 18.86 -2.78 -7.24
N GLU A 64 17.65 -2.77 -7.79
CA GLU A 64 17.05 -1.57 -8.35
C GLU A 64 16.49 -0.71 -7.21
N PRO A 65 16.90 0.55 -7.11
CA PRO A 65 16.28 1.48 -6.18
C PRO A 65 14.92 1.91 -6.69
N LEU A 66 14.08 2.34 -5.75
CA LEU A 66 12.87 3.10 -6.01
C LEU A 66 12.90 4.37 -5.16
N THR A 67 12.15 5.39 -5.57
CA THR A 67 12.12 6.68 -4.88
C THR A 67 10.71 6.99 -4.38
N LEU A 68 10.59 7.19 -3.07
CA LEU A 68 9.42 7.79 -2.44
C LEU A 68 9.68 9.27 -2.17
N GLU A 69 8.83 10.14 -2.71
CA GLU A 69 8.86 11.57 -2.46
C GLU A 69 7.84 11.91 -1.36
N LYS A 70 8.22 12.76 -0.40
CA LYS A 70 7.29 13.31 0.60
C LYS A 70 6.40 14.36 -0.06
N ARG A 71 5.42 13.88 -0.81
CA ARG A 71 4.49 14.67 -1.60
C ARG A 71 3.09 14.11 -1.44
N SER A 72 2.23 14.89 -0.77
CA SER A 72 0.85 14.50 -0.58
C SER A 72 0.09 14.38 -1.89
N TRP A 73 -0.76 13.37 -1.98
CA TRP A 73 -1.69 13.19 -3.10
C TRP A 73 -3.02 12.62 -2.61
N THR A 74 -4.08 12.88 -3.37
CA THR A 74 -5.43 12.44 -3.05
C THR A 74 -5.69 11.06 -3.65
N VAL A 75 -6.11 10.13 -2.81
CA VAL A 75 -6.52 8.79 -3.27
C VAL A 75 -7.88 8.91 -3.95
N PRO A 76 -8.07 8.36 -5.17
CA PRO A 76 -9.38 8.33 -5.82
C PRO A 76 -10.46 7.76 -4.91
N SER A 77 -11.67 8.30 -4.99
CA SER A 77 -12.82 7.78 -4.22
C SER A 77 -13.19 6.35 -4.62
N GLU A 78 -12.96 6.01 -5.89
CA GLU A 78 -13.13 4.67 -6.44
C GLU A 78 -12.02 4.38 -7.45
N ILE A 79 -11.63 3.11 -7.55
CA ILE A 79 -10.67 2.61 -8.53
C ILE A 79 -11.36 1.51 -9.32
N ASP A 80 -11.40 1.63 -10.66
CA ASP A 80 -11.85 0.54 -11.52
C ASP A 80 -10.78 -0.56 -11.55
N LEU A 81 -11.18 -1.77 -11.22
CA LEU A 81 -10.33 -2.95 -11.34
C LEU A 81 -11.10 -4.04 -12.09
N GLY A 82 -10.85 -4.13 -13.39
CA GLY A 82 -11.48 -5.13 -14.24
C GLY A 82 -12.96 -4.89 -14.48
N GLY A 83 -13.41 -3.62 -14.50
CA GLY A 83 -14.82 -3.25 -14.71
C GLY A 83 -15.67 -3.23 -13.44
N ASP A 84 -15.09 -3.54 -12.29
CA ASP A 84 -15.74 -3.40 -10.98
C ASP A 84 -15.14 -2.25 -10.19
N ALA A 85 -16.00 -1.43 -9.58
CA ALA A 85 -15.59 -0.35 -8.69
C ALA A 85 -15.05 -0.91 -7.36
N MET A 86 -13.82 -0.53 -7.01
CA MET A 86 -13.16 -0.85 -5.74
C MET A 86 -13.06 0.39 -4.87
N VAL A 87 -13.23 0.23 -3.56
CA VAL A 87 -12.94 1.28 -2.57
C VAL A 87 -11.62 0.93 -1.89
N ALA A 88 -10.59 1.71 -2.18
CA ALA A 88 -9.28 1.57 -1.56
C ALA A 88 -9.27 2.08 -0.11
N LEU A 89 -8.33 1.58 0.70
CA LEU A 89 -8.02 2.26 1.97
C LEU A 89 -7.68 3.73 1.68
N ARG A 90 -8.15 4.66 2.51
CA ARG A 90 -7.99 6.13 2.30
C ARG A 90 -8.72 6.70 1.08
N ALA A 91 -9.66 6.00 0.44
CA ALA A 91 -10.46 6.55 -0.66
C ALA A 91 -11.03 7.95 -0.34
N GLY A 92 -10.80 8.92 -1.24
CA GLY A 92 -11.19 10.33 -1.08
C GLY A 92 -10.35 11.14 -0.08
N GLY A 93 -9.48 10.49 0.68
CA GLY A 93 -8.52 11.12 1.58
C GLY A 93 -7.16 11.36 0.91
N THR A 94 -6.15 11.64 1.73
CA THR A 94 -4.78 11.91 1.28
C THR A 94 -3.79 10.89 1.82
N VAL A 95 -2.74 10.64 1.04
CA VAL A 95 -1.51 9.95 1.48
C VAL A 95 -0.34 10.94 1.32
N ALA A 96 0.57 10.99 2.28
CA ALA A 96 1.63 12.00 2.43
C ALA A 96 2.91 11.70 1.64
N TRP A 97 3.08 10.44 1.22
CA TRP A 97 4.20 9.97 0.40
C TRP A 97 3.69 9.57 -0.98
N LYS A 98 4.57 9.61 -1.98
CA LYS A 98 4.27 9.20 -3.36
C LYS A 98 5.46 8.47 -3.98
N LEU A 99 5.22 7.30 -4.55
CA LEU A 99 6.17 6.66 -5.44
C LEU A 99 6.33 7.47 -6.73
N VAL A 100 7.58 7.75 -7.12
CA VAL A 100 7.89 8.58 -8.29
C VAL A 100 8.76 7.89 -9.33
N GLU A 101 9.61 6.95 -8.91
CA GLU A 101 10.52 6.14 -9.75
C GLU A 101 10.72 4.76 -9.12
#